data_AF-A0A1X7SNN2-F1
#
_entry.id   AF-A0A1X7SNN2-F1
#
_cell.length_a   1.000
_cell.length_b   1.000
_cell.length_c   1.000
_cell.angle_alpha   90.00
_cell.angle_beta   90.00
_cell.angle_gamma   90.00
#
_symmetry.space_group_name_H-M   'P 1'
#
loop_
_entity.id
_entity.type
_entity.pdbx_description
1 polymer ?
#
loop_
_entity_poly.entity_id
_entity_poly.type
_entity_poly.pdbx_seq_one_letter_code
_entity_poly.pdbx_strand_id
1 'polypeptide(L)'
;FCNEILVRNPSEAPHSSNSIIEPAIPIDYDIEEEYSAMYDQFVDILAHAIEKDVFSTKLDAIKLYLAGRQPKNTEKIKKISDAVDLIALLRSYYSLSNVPALQSFAQHCQLDHIKQKLDDLLKRRDKFYENILVKDFAKKAIKDHKMCETDSTITFKVSWDENETLLKEFEIFLTRAFKSHKIYIRLRVVCQSLLTFVCSIPNWLVEEITNYVNKNKDYLISEGVVSITIDSVVIFNVEGGYAALMFYEPDDMVKFTAVPSSQLPALLKFLKKNNPYSEVALIHYFNFKSLHKFITLNFCNEPPTGWTVTLSDDH
;
A
#
# COMPACT_ATOMS: atom_id res chain seq x y z
N PHE A 1 -5.88 42.76 -1.79
CA PHE A 1 -4.71 42.86 -0.91
C PHE A 1 -3.85 41.62 -1.10
N CYS A 2 -2.73 41.73 -1.83
CA CYS A 2 -1.77 40.64 -1.95
C CYS A 2 -0.79 40.75 -0.78
N ASN A 3 -0.82 39.80 0.15
CA ASN A 3 0.18 39.71 1.21
C ASN A 3 1.28 38.76 0.72
N GLU A 4 2.47 39.30 0.46
CA GLU A 4 3.69 38.51 0.26
C GLU A 4 4.17 37.99 1.62
N ILE A 5 4.26 36.67 1.77
CA ILE A 5 4.82 36.03 2.97
C ILE A 5 6.15 35.41 2.58
N LEU A 6 7.24 36.01 3.06
CA LEU A 6 8.62 35.53 2.86
C LEU A 6 8.93 34.45 3.90
N VAL A 7 9.00 33.18 3.47
CA VAL A 7 9.38 32.06 4.34
C VAL A 7 10.91 31.88 4.29
N ARG A 8 11.57 31.97 5.45
CA ARG A 8 13.01 31.65 5.60
C ARG A 8 13.19 30.25 6.19
N ASN A 9 14.22 29.54 5.73
CA ASN A 9 14.62 28.22 6.23
C ASN A 9 14.87 28.25 7.75
N PRO A 10 14.26 27.35 8.54
CA PRO A 10 14.69 27.10 9.91
C PRO A 10 16.00 26.31 9.93
N SER A 11 17.01 26.82 10.65
CA SER A 11 18.26 26.15 10.97
C SER A 11 18.10 25.07 12.05
N GLU A 12 18.97 24.07 12.00
CA GLU A 12 19.00 22.84 12.78
C GLU A 12 19.22 22.97 14.31
N ALA A 13 18.84 21.85 14.99
CA ALA A 13 19.40 21.21 16.21
C ALA A 13 18.54 21.26 17.49
N PRO A 14 18.70 20.32 18.48
CA PRO A 14 19.35 18.99 18.47
C PRO A 14 18.48 17.82 19.04
N HIS A 15 19.06 16.60 18.97
CA HIS A 15 18.59 15.29 19.44
C HIS A 15 18.24 15.16 20.95
N SER A 16 17.28 14.29 21.29
CA SER A 16 17.53 12.95 21.85
C SER A 16 16.35 12.40 22.69
N SER A 17 16.05 11.11 22.53
CA SER A 17 15.94 10.12 23.62
C SER A 17 15.59 8.76 23.00
N ASN A 18 16.59 7.88 22.96
CA ASN A 18 16.43 6.49 22.53
C ASN A 18 15.77 5.68 23.65
N SER A 19 14.60 5.12 23.39
CA SER A 19 14.14 3.91 24.07
C SER A 19 14.28 2.75 23.09
N ILE A 20 15.31 1.94 23.29
CA ILE A 20 15.53 0.70 22.53
C ILE A 20 14.42 -0.26 22.95
N ILE A 21 13.47 -0.52 22.06
CA ILE A 21 12.62 -1.71 22.13
C ILE A 21 13.36 -2.78 21.33
N GLU A 22 13.98 -3.73 22.02
CA GLU A 22 14.50 -4.94 21.38
C GLU A 22 13.33 -5.75 20.79
N PRO A 23 13.28 -6.02 19.48
CA PRO A 23 12.46 -7.09 18.97
C PRO A 23 13.14 -8.41 19.35
N ALA A 24 12.52 -9.15 20.26
CA ALA A 24 12.95 -10.50 20.63
C ALA A 24 12.68 -11.48 19.48
N ILE A 25 13.54 -11.46 18.46
CA ILE A 25 13.69 -12.59 17.55
C ILE A 25 14.91 -13.38 18.04
N PRO A 26 14.77 -14.68 18.35
CA PRO A 26 15.92 -15.50 18.71
C PRO A 26 16.96 -15.47 17.59
N ILE A 27 18.24 -15.56 17.97
CA ILE A 27 19.44 -15.42 17.15
C ILE A 27 19.54 -16.44 15.97
N ASP A 28 18.53 -17.29 15.76
CA ASP A 28 18.49 -18.36 14.75
C ASP A 28 17.11 -18.54 14.09
N TYR A 29 16.37 -17.45 13.87
CA TYR A 29 15.11 -17.50 13.12
C TYR A 29 15.34 -17.26 11.64
N ASP A 30 15.28 -18.31 10.82
CA ASP A 30 15.36 -18.16 9.37
C ASP A 30 14.00 -17.77 8.76
N ILE A 31 13.88 -16.48 8.46
CA ILE A 31 12.73 -15.86 7.79
C ILE A 31 12.39 -16.60 6.48
N GLU A 32 13.39 -17.04 5.72
CA GLU A 32 13.18 -17.69 4.42
C GLU A 32 12.63 -19.11 4.58
N GLU A 33 13.13 -19.85 5.57
CA GLU A 33 12.67 -21.20 5.89
C GLU A 33 11.22 -21.18 6.39
N GLU A 34 10.89 -20.31 7.35
CA GLU A 34 9.49 -20.22 7.83
C GLU A 34 8.55 -19.79 6.70
N TYR A 35 8.96 -18.82 5.89
CA TYR A 35 8.13 -18.37 4.77
C TYR A 35 7.90 -19.48 3.75
N SER A 36 8.94 -20.27 3.46
CA SER A 36 8.86 -21.44 2.57
C SER A 36 7.94 -22.51 3.17
N ALA A 37 8.03 -22.79 4.47
CA ALA A 37 7.15 -23.74 5.15
C ALA A 37 5.67 -23.30 5.12
N MET A 38 5.38 -21.99 5.26
CA MET A 38 4.03 -21.47 5.05
C MET A 38 3.58 -21.61 3.59
N TYR A 39 4.49 -21.42 2.64
CA TYR A 39 4.19 -21.57 1.21
C TYR A 39 3.86 -23.03 0.86
N ASP A 40 4.60 -23.99 1.40
CA ASP A 40 4.33 -25.42 1.23
C ASP A 40 2.97 -25.78 1.82
N GLN A 41 2.65 -25.29 3.02
CA GLN A 41 1.33 -25.45 3.63
C GLN A 41 0.22 -24.87 2.74
N PHE A 42 0.46 -23.72 2.12
CA PHE A 42 -0.48 -23.12 1.16
C PHE A 42 -0.70 -24.00 -0.07
N VAL A 43 0.38 -24.55 -0.65
CA VAL A 43 0.29 -25.46 -1.80
C VAL A 43 -0.48 -26.73 -1.43
N ASP A 44 -0.22 -27.30 -0.25
CA ASP A 44 -0.94 -28.47 0.25
C ASP A 44 -2.43 -28.19 0.44
N ILE A 45 -2.79 -27.01 0.95
CA ILE A 45 -4.20 -26.61 1.07
C ILE A 45 -4.87 -26.55 -0.30
N LEU A 46 -4.21 -26.00 -1.31
CA LEU A 46 -4.75 -25.97 -2.68
C LEU A 46 -4.90 -27.39 -3.27
N ALA A 47 -3.95 -28.29 -3.00
CA ALA A 47 -4.06 -29.68 -3.44
C ALA A 47 -5.26 -30.38 -2.79
N HIS A 48 -5.45 -30.22 -1.48
CA HIS A 48 -6.62 -30.76 -0.75
C HIS A 48 -7.93 -30.10 -1.19
N ALA A 49 -7.91 -28.82 -1.56
CA ALA A 49 -9.08 -28.11 -2.06
C ALA A 49 -9.61 -28.74 -3.36
N ILE A 50 -8.70 -29.27 -4.17
CA ILE A 50 -8.94 -29.80 -5.52
C ILE A 50 -8.82 -31.33 -5.56
N GLU A 51 -8.90 -32.00 -4.40
CA GLU A 51 -8.99 -33.46 -4.34
C GLU A 51 -10.14 -34.00 -5.21
N LYS A 52 -9.98 -35.23 -5.67
CA LYS A 52 -10.72 -35.85 -6.79
C LYS A 52 -12.26 -35.73 -6.69
N ASP A 53 -12.80 -35.80 -5.48
CA ASP A 53 -14.25 -35.74 -5.23
C ASP A 53 -14.80 -34.31 -5.37
N VAL A 54 -14.00 -33.29 -5.04
CA VAL A 54 -14.35 -31.88 -5.22
C VAL A 54 -14.14 -31.45 -6.66
N PHE A 55 -13.05 -31.88 -7.28
CA PHE A 55 -12.75 -31.57 -8.68
C PHE A 55 -13.87 -32.05 -9.61
N SER A 56 -14.31 -33.31 -9.46
CA SER A 56 -15.34 -33.88 -10.35
C SER A 56 -16.72 -33.23 -10.21
N THR A 57 -17.07 -32.73 -9.02
CA THR A 57 -18.41 -32.20 -8.74
C THR A 57 -18.51 -30.68 -8.85
N LYS A 58 -17.41 -29.94 -8.67
CA LYS A 58 -17.42 -28.47 -8.57
C LYS A 58 -16.65 -27.74 -9.66
N LEU A 59 -16.01 -28.44 -10.60
CA LEU A 59 -15.16 -27.84 -11.63
C LEU A 59 -15.88 -26.73 -12.41
N ASP A 60 -17.11 -26.96 -12.86
CA ASP A 60 -17.85 -25.97 -13.66
C ASP A 60 -18.21 -24.72 -12.84
N ALA A 61 -18.57 -24.88 -11.57
CA ALA A 61 -18.83 -23.76 -10.66
C ALA A 61 -17.55 -22.95 -10.39
N ILE A 62 -16.42 -23.63 -10.18
CA ILE A 62 -15.10 -23.00 -10.00
C ILE A 62 -14.70 -22.24 -11.27
N LYS A 63 -14.83 -22.86 -12.45
CA LYS A 63 -14.56 -22.21 -13.74
C LYS A 63 -15.43 -20.98 -13.95
N LEU A 64 -16.72 -21.07 -13.64
CA LEU A 64 -17.66 -19.96 -13.77
C LEU A 64 -17.25 -18.78 -12.87
N TYR A 65 -16.91 -19.07 -11.61
CA TYR A 65 -16.44 -18.05 -10.68
C TYR A 65 -15.16 -17.37 -11.18
N LEU A 66 -14.17 -18.16 -11.60
CA LEU A 66 -12.89 -17.66 -12.09
C LEU A 66 -13.06 -16.86 -13.38
N ALA A 67 -13.91 -17.32 -14.31
CA ALA A 67 -14.18 -16.62 -15.57
C ALA A 67 -14.87 -15.27 -15.34
N GLY A 68 -15.81 -15.19 -14.39
CA GLY A 68 -16.45 -13.93 -14.00
C GLY A 68 -15.47 -12.90 -13.42
N ARG A 69 -14.42 -13.38 -12.74
CA ARG A 69 -13.37 -12.52 -12.17
C ARG A 69 -12.21 -12.25 -13.10
N GLN A 70 -12.05 -13.00 -14.19
CA GLN A 70 -10.94 -12.86 -15.11
C GLN A 70 -11.43 -12.96 -16.56
N PRO A 71 -12.15 -11.94 -17.06
CA PRO A 71 -12.78 -12.00 -18.38
C PRO A 71 -11.78 -12.31 -19.50
N LYS A 72 -10.56 -11.78 -19.39
CA LYS A 72 -9.46 -11.98 -20.35
C LYS A 72 -8.92 -13.43 -20.38
N ASN A 73 -9.11 -14.20 -19.31
CA ASN A 73 -8.66 -15.60 -19.23
C ASN A 73 -9.80 -16.62 -19.45
N THR A 74 -11.01 -16.17 -19.81
CA THR A 74 -12.18 -17.04 -19.93
C THR A 74 -11.93 -18.28 -20.80
N GLU A 75 -11.29 -18.11 -21.96
CA GLU A 75 -11.00 -19.24 -22.86
C GLU A 75 -9.95 -20.22 -22.29
N LYS A 76 -8.97 -19.71 -21.54
CA LYS A 76 -7.99 -20.54 -20.84
C LYS A 76 -8.66 -21.32 -19.70
N ILE A 77 -9.54 -20.66 -18.95
CA ILE A 77 -10.28 -21.25 -17.83
C ILE A 77 -11.22 -22.37 -18.31
N LYS A 78 -11.94 -22.15 -19.42
CA LYS A 78 -12.83 -23.16 -20.02
C LYS A 78 -12.09 -24.45 -20.36
N LYS A 79 -10.85 -24.35 -20.86
CA LYS A 79 -10.01 -25.48 -21.30
C LYS A 79 -9.44 -26.33 -20.18
N ILE A 80 -9.49 -25.90 -18.93
CA ILE A 80 -8.96 -26.67 -17.80
C ILE A 80 -9.72 -27.99 -17.68
N SER A 81 -9.00 -29.11 -17.74
CA SER A 81 -9.62 -30.44 -17.72
C SER A 81 -9.11 -31.34 -16.60
N ASP A 82 -8.04 -30.94 -15.93
CA ASP A 82 -7.44 -31.69 -14.84
C ASP A 82 -7.14 -30.81 -13.61
N ALA A 83 -6.87 -31.48 -12.49
CA ALA A 83 -6.61 -30.86 -11.20
C ALA A 83 -5.29 -30.08 -11.17
N VAL A 84 -4.29 -30.50 -11.95
CA VAL A 84 -2.97 -29.86 -11.98
C VAL A 84 -3.07 -28.48 -12.61
N ASP A 85 -3.75 -28.38 -13.74
CA ASP A 85 -4.04 -27.12 -14.42
C ASP A 85 -4.86 -26.17 -13.54
N LEU A 86 -5.85 -26.70 -12.81
CA LEU A 86 -6.64 -25.89 -11.89
C LEU A 86 -5.80 -25.38 -10.71
N ILE A 87 -4.97 -26.22 -10.08
CA ILE A 87 -4.07 -25.80 -9.00
C ILE A 87 -3.08 -24.74 -9.51
N ALA A 88 -2.51 -24.93 -10.70
CA ALA A 88 -1.62 -23.96 -11.31
C ALA A 88 -2.33 -22.61 -11.53
N LEU A 89 -3.58 -22.62 -11.97
CA LEU A 89 -4.40 -21.42 -12.11
C LEU A 89 -4.70 -20.77 -10.76
N LEU A 90 -5.07 -21.54 -9.73
CA LEU A 90 -5.33 -20.99 -8.40
C LEU A 90 -4.08 -20.35 -7.79
N ARG A 91 -2.90 -20.97 -7.94
CA ARG A 91 -1.59 -20.38 -7.55
C ARG A 91 -1.26 -19.09 -8.31
N SER A 92 -1.89 -18.88 -9.45
CA SER A 92 -1.78 -17.68 -10.26
C SER A 92 -2.61 -16.52 -9.67
N TYR A 93 -3.68 -16.81 -8.92
CA TYR A 93 -4.61 -15.81 -8.35
C TYR A 93 -4.49 -15.65 -6.83
N TYR A 94 -4.01 -16.67 -6.15
CA TYR A 94 -3.89 -16.71 -4.69
C TYR A 94 -2.44 -16.94 -4.26
N SER A 95 -2.09 -16.38 -3.12
CA SER A 95 -0.74 -16.32 -2.56
C SER A 95 -0.83 -16.09 -1.04
N LEU A 96 0.30 -16.16 -0.32
CA LEU A 96 0.28 -15.93 1.12
C LEU A 96 -0.15 -14.50 1.45
N SER A 97 0.19 -13.53 0.59
CA SER A 97 -0.20 -12.13 0.79
C SER A 97 -1.71 -11.86 0.68
N ASN A 98 -2.52 -12.79 0.13
CA ASN A 98 -3.97 -12.63 -0.02
C ASN A 98 -4.80 -13.88 0.35
N VAL A 99 -4.41 -14.61 1.39
CA VAL A 99 -5.22 -15.70 1.97
C VAL A 99 -6.70 -15.33 2.18
N PRO A 100 -7.09 -14.10 2.59
CA PRO A 100 -8.50 -13.71 2.68
C PRO A 100 -9.28 -13.82 1.35
N ALA A 101 -8.63 -13.58 0.22
CA ALA A 101 -9.25 -13.77 -1.09
C ALA A 101 -9.50 -15.26 -1.38
N LEU A 102 -8.58 -16.13 -0.93
CA LEU A 102 -8.74 -17.58 -1.05
C LEU A 102 -9.84 -18.11 -0.11
N GLN A 103 -9.98 -17.56 1.11
CA GLN A 103 -11.10 -17.87 2.00
C GLN A 103 -12.45 -17.48 1.36
N SER A 104 -12.54 -16.28 0.76
CA SER A 104 -13.75 -15.85 0.05
C SER A 104 -14.09 -16.77 -1.13
N PHE A 105 -13.07 -17.20 -1.89
CA PHE A 105 -13.23 -18.19 -2.95
C PHE A 105 -13.72 -19.54 -2.42
N ALA A 106 -13.10 -20.06 -1.37
CA ALA A 106 -13.46 -21.33 -0.74
C ALA A 106 -14.91 -21.30 -0.25
N GLN A 107 -15.33 -20.21 0.38
CA GLN A 107 -16.71 -20.01 0.80
C GLN A 107 -17.68 -20.01 -0.39
N HIS A 108 -17.36 -19.28 -1.46
CA HIS A 108 -18.22 -19.21 -2.65
C HIS A 108 -18.35 -20.57 -3.34
N CYS A 109 -17.27 -21.33 -3.40
CA CYS A 109 -17.24 -22.67 -3.97
C CYS A 109 -17.68 -23.77 -2.99
N GLN A 110 -18.11 -23.39 -1.78
CA GLN A 110 -18.53 -24.31 -0.70
C GLN A 110 -17.47 -25.39 -0.44
N LEU A 111 -16.23 -24.97 -0.25
CA LEU A 111 -15.07 -25.80 0.09
C LEU A 111 -14.88 -25.81 1.62
N ASP A 112 -15.91 -26.23 2.35
CA ASP A 112 -15.93 -26.12 3.81
C ASP A 112 -14.86 -26.99 4.48
N HIS A 113 -14.42 -28.06 3.82
CA HIS A 113 -13.40 -28.99 4.32
C HIS A 113 -12.01 -28.37 4.48
N ILE A 114 -11.69 -27.31 3.74
CA ILE A 114 -10.39 -26.61 3.85
C ILE A 114 -10.44 -25.38 4.76
N LYS A 115 -11.62 -24.99 5.26
CA LYS A 115 -11.81 -23.75 6.02
C LYS A 115 -10.87 -23.64 7.21
N GLN A 116 -10.80 -24.68 8.05
CA GLN A 116 -9.94 -24.69 9.23
C GLN A 116 -8.46 -24.54 8.85
N LYS A 117 -8.01 -25.24 7.80
CA LYS A 117 -6.62 -25.15 7.31
C LYS A 117 -6.29 -23.74 6.82
N LEU A 118 -7.22 -23.06 6.15
CA LEU A 118 -7.05 -21.67 5.72
C LEU A 118 -7.00 -20.70 6.90
N ASP A 119 -7.86 -20.89 7.91
CA ASP A 119 -7.87 -20.06 9.12
C ASP A 119 -6.56 -20.20 9.89
N ASP A 120 -6.02 -21.41 9.99
CA ASP A 120 -4.75 -21.67 10.65
C ASP A 120 -3.55 -21.10 9.87
N LEU A 121 -3.56 -21.21 8.54
CA LEU A 121 -2.56 -20.57 7.69
C LEU A 121 -2.59 -19.04 7.84
N LEU A 122 -3.79 -18.43 7.84
CA LEU A 122 -3.95 -16.99 8.01
C LEU A 122 -3.39 -16.53 9.37
N LYS A 123 -3.72 -17.24 10.46
CA LYS A 123 -3.19 -16.95 11.80
C LYS A 123 -1.67 -17.06 11.86
N ARG A 124 -1.10 -18.12 11.27
CA ARG A 124 0.36 -18.32 11.22
C ARG A 124 1.06 -17.18 10.47
N ARG A 125 0.53 -16.81 9.31
CA ARG A 125 1.03 -15.69 8.51
C ARG A 125 0.91 -14.35 9.23
N ASP A 126 -0.22 -14.10 9.89
CA ASP A 126 -0.42 -12.85 10.63
C ASP A 126 0.58 -12.72 11.78
N LYS A 127 0.80 -13.81 12.52
CA LYS A 127 1.86 -13.87 13.54
C LYS A 127 3.24 -13.68 12.94
N PHE A 128 3.51 -14.24 11.76
CA PHE A 128 4.77 -13.99 11.03
C PHE A 128 4.92 -12.49 10.73
N TYR A 129 3.89 -11.84 10.19
CA TYR A 129 3.95 -10.42 9.80
C TYR A 129 4.08 -9.47 11.00
N GLU A 130 3.54 -9.86 12.15
CA GLU A 130 3.64 -9.11 13.41
C GLU A 130 5.04 -9.14 14.02
N ASN A 131 5.89 -10.09 13.64
CA ASN A 131 7.23 -10.25 14.24
C ASN A 131 8.38 -9.89 13.29
N ILE A 132 8.11 -9.63 12.02
CA ILE A 132 9.16 -9.40 11.02
C ILE A 132 9.24 -7.94 10.61
N LEU A 133 10.43 -7.35 10.77
CA LEU A 133 10.75 -6.03 10.23
C LEU A 133 10.80 -6.07 8.70
N VAL A 134 10.26 -5.02 8.08
CA VAL A 134 10.20 -4.89 6.62
C VAL A 134 11.60 -4.91 6.01
N LYS A 135 12.60 -4.29 6.64
CA LYS A 135 13.98 -4.31 6.16
C LYS A 135 14.58 -5.71 6.11
N ASP A 136 14.23 -6.57 7.07
CA ASP A 136 14.82 -7.91 7.16
C ASP A 136 14.14 -8.87 6.18
N PHE A 137 12.82 -8.70 5.97
CA PHE A 137 12.12 -9.35 4.86
C PHE A 137 12.69 -8.94 3.50
N ALA A 138 12.97 -7.65 3.30
CA ALA A 138 13.54 -7.11 2.06
C ALA A 138 14.95 -7.66 1.77
N LYS A 139 15.81 -7.78 2.79
CA LYS A 139 17.16 -8.36 2.66
C LYS A 139 17.15 -9.80 2.16
N LYS A 140 16.14 -10.58 2.56
CA LYS A 140 15.96 -11.97 2.11
C LYS A 140 15.43 -12.06 0.67
N ALA A 141 15.05 -10.94 0.05
CA ALA A 141 14.55 -10.88 -1.33
C ALA A 141 13.41 -11.88 -1.63
N ILE A 142 12.57 -12.14 -0.61
CA ILE A 142 11.47 -13.10 -0.69
C ILE A 142 10.46 -12.65 -1.75
N LYS A 143 10.09 -13.59 -2.62
CA LYS A 143 9.05 -13.40 -3.65
C LYS A 143 7.85 -14.28 -3.34
N ASP A 144 6.75 -13.65 -2.95
CA ASP A 144 5.49 -14.33 -2.57
C ASP A 144 4.89 -15.13 -3.74
N HIS A 145 4.91 -14.55 -4.94
CA HIS A 145 4.35 -15.18 -6.14
C HIS A 145 5.02 -14.69 -7.43
N LYS A 146 4.78 -15.43 -8.52
CA LYS A 146 5.12 -15.01 -9.88
C LYS A 146 3.98 -14.18 -10.46
N MET A 147 4.32 -13.15 -11.25
CA MET A 147 3.31 -12.37 -11.98
C MET A 147 2.69 -13.24 -13.07
N CYS A 148 1.36 -13.15 -13.20
CA CYS A 148 0.63 -13.70 -14.32
C CYS A 148 0.52 -12.66 -15.43
N GLU A 149 0.24 -13.10 -16.66
CA GLU A 149 -0.03 -12.21 -17.80
C GLU A 149 -1.22 -11.27 -17.55
N THR A 150 -2.13 -11.66 -16.65
CA THR A 150 -3.30 -10.88 -16.24
C THR A 150 -3.09 -10.05 -14.99
N ASP A 151 -1.85 -9.94 -14.52
CA ASP A 151 -1.48 -9.12 -13.38
C ASP A 151 -0.77 -7.85 -13.83
N SER A 152 -1.19 -6.75 -13.20
CA SER A 152 -0.56 -5.44 -13.28
C SER A 152 0.24 -5.21 -12.01
N THR A 153 1.28 -4.41 -12.11
CA THR A 153 2.12 -4.06 -10.95
C THR A 153 1.62 -2.77 -10.33
N ILE A 154 1.38 -2.76 -9.03
CA ILE A 154 1.27 -1.52 -8.24
C ILE A 154 2.42 -1.45 -7.26
N THR A 155 3.15 -0.34 -7.27
CA THR A 155 4.32 -0.11 -6.43
C THR A 155 4.02 1.04 -5.47
N PHE A 156 4.23 0.79 -4.18
CA PHE A 156 4.13 1.78 -3.12
C PHE A 156 5.51 2.09 -2.60
N LYS A 157 5.90 3.36 -2.65
CA LYS A 157 7.10 3.86 -1.97
C LYS A 157 6.68 4.64 -0.74
N VAL A 158 7.25 4.34 0.42
CA VAL A 158 6.84 4.93 1.70
C VAL A 158 8.00 5.60 2.42
N SER A 159 7.69 6.51 3.34
CA SER A 159 8.64 7.19 4.23
C SER A 159 8.61 6.64 5.66
N TRP A 160 8.15 5.40 5.85
CA TRP A 160 8.13 4.75 7.17
C TRP A 160 9.55 4.44 7.65
N ASP A 161 9.76 4.37 8.98
CA ASP A 161 11.06 4.03 9.54
C ASP A 161 11.34 2.54 9.34
N GLU A 162 12.33 2.21 8.50
CA GLU A 162 12.71 0.83 8.19
C GLU A 162 13.23 0.04 9.40
N ASN A 163 13.66 0.71 10.46
CA ASN A 163 14.15 0.07 11.67
C ASN A 163 13.04 -0.33 12.64
N GLU A 164 11.86 0.25 12.49
CA GLU A 164 10.71 0.03 13.38
C GLU A 164 9.53 -0.63 12.67
N THR A 165 9.42 -0.45 11.35
CA THR A 165 8.26 -0.90 10.59
C THR A 165 8.23 -2.42 10.46
N LEU A 166 7.16 -3.02 10.99
CA LEU A 166 6.83 -4.44 10.82
C LEU A 166 6.06 -4.68 9.52
N LEU A 167 6.15 -5.88 8.97
CA LEU A 167 5.44 -6.26 7.75
C LEU A 167 3.91 -6.14 7.93
N LYS A 168 3.40 -6.33 9.16
CA LYS A 168 1.99 -6.15 9.50
C LYS A 168 1.49 -4.72 9.26
N GLU A 169 2.34 -3.71 9.42
CA GLU A 169 1.94 -2.30 9.19
C GLU A 169 1.52 -2.06 7.75
N PHE A 170 2.16 -2.73 6.78
CA PHE A 170 1.74 -2.67 5.39
C PHE A 170 0.36 -3.29 5.16
N GLU A 171 0.03 -4.37 5.87
CA GLU A 171 -1.31 -4.96 5.81
C GLU A 171 -2.39 -4.05 6.42
N ILE A 172 -2.07 -3.42 7.55
CA ILE A 172 -2.94 -2.47 8.24
C ILE A 172 -3.19 -1.27 7.33
N PHE A 173 -2.13 -0.70 6.73
CA PHE A 173 -2.22 0.37 5.74
C PHE A 173 -3.18 0.00 4.62
N LEU A 174 -2.94 -1.13 3.93
CA LEU A 174 -3.79 -1.51 2.80
C LEU A 174 -5.25 -1.76 3.24
N THR A 175 -5.49 -2.26 4.45
CA THR A 175 -6.84 -2.46 4.99
C THR A 175 -7.56 -1.13 5.20
N ARG A 176 -6.89 -0.15 5.82
CA ARG A 176 -7.44 1.20 6.05
C ARG A 176 -7.65 1.95 4.74
N ALA A 177 -6.65 1.90 3.86
CA ALA A 177 -6.57 2.70 2.65
C ALA A 177 -7.32 2.11 1.47
N PHE A 178 -7.42 0.80 1.32
CA PHE A 178 -8.07 0.20 0.15
C PHE A 178 -9.34 -0.59 0.49
N LYS A 179 -9.68 -0.73 1.78
CA LYS A 179 -10.95 -1.34 2.25
C LYS A 179 -11.25 -2.67 1.52
N SER A 180 -12.36 -2.74 0.78
CA SER A 180 -12.77 -3.91 -0.01
C SER A 180 -11.80 -4.28 -1.12
N HIS A 181 -11.00 -3.34 -1.63
CA HIS A 181 -10.01 -3.58 -2.67
C HIS A 181 -8.73 -4.25 -2.16
N LYS A 182 -8.46 -4.21 -0.84
CA LYS A 182 -7.28 -4.82 -0.20
C LYS A 182 -7.06 -6.26 -0.65
N ILE A 183 -8.13 -7.05 -0.75
CA ILE A 183 -8.05 -8.49 -1.07
C ILE A 183 -7.45 -8.78 -2.45
N TYR A 184 -7.40 -7.78 -3.33
CA TYR A 184 -6.84 -7.88 -4.68
C TYR A 184 -5.42 -7.33 -4.79
N ILE A 185 -4.92 -6.63 -3.76
CA ILE A 185 -3.56 -6.08 -3.74
C ILE A 185 -2.66 -7.08 -3.02
N ARG A 186 -1.88 -7.83 -3.80
CA ARG A 186 -1.03 -8.93 -3.31
C ARG A 186 0.41 -8.47 -3.20
N LEU A 187 0.96 -8.44 -2.00
CA LEU A 187 2.38 -8.14 -1.81
C LEU A 187 3.22 -9.20 -2.52
N ARG A 188 4.07 -8.79 -3.45
CA ARG A 188 4.95 -9.69 -4.19
C ARG A 188 6.35 -9.71 -3.61
N VAL A 189 6.93 -8.53 -3.41
CA VAL A 189 8.30 -8.36 -2.92
C VAL A 189 8.44 -6.99 -2.27
N VAL A 190 9.37 -6.90 -1.32
CA VAL A 190 9.79 -5.63 -0.72
C VAL A 190 11.23 -5.33 -1.16
N CYS A 191 11.47 -4.13 -1.66
CA CYS A 191 12.81 -3.65 -2.02
C CYS A 191 13.35 -2.73 -0.93
N GLN A 192 14.63 -2.91 -0.57
CA GLN A 192 15.27 -2.19 0.52
C GLN A 192 15.62 -0.73 0.18
N SER A 193 15.87 -0.41 -1.09
CA SER A 193 16.14 0.97 -1.51
C SER A 193 14.89 1.83 -1.36
N LEU A 194 14.78 2.57 -0.24
CA LEU A 194 13.61 3.36 0.15
C LEU A 194 12.36 2.48 0.21
N LEU A 195 12.09 1.84 1.36
CA LEU A 195 10.99 0.89 1.61
C LEU A 195 9.92 0.88 0.50
N THR A 196 10.11 -0.02 -0.47
CA THR A 196 9.26 -0.09 -1.66
C THR A 196 8.54 -1.42 -1.66
N PHE A 197 7.22 -1.37 -1.57
CA PHE A 197 6.34 -2.54 -1.63
C PHE A 197 5.85 -2.70 -3.06
N VAL A 198 6.30 -3.77 -3.72
CA VAL A 198 5.83 -4.13 -5.06
C VAL A 198 4.73 -5.16 -4.90
N CYS A 199 3.56 -4.83 -5.41
CA CYS A 199 2.38 -5.67 -5.34
C CYS A 199 1.85 -6.00 -6.74
N SER A 200 1.08 -7.07 -6.84
CA SER A 200 0.28 -7.38 -8.02
C SER A 200 -1.20 -7.06 -7.77
N ILE A 201 -1.87 -6.61 -8.82
CA ILE A 201 -3.32 -6.43 -8.89
C ILE A 201 -3.84 -7.03 -10.19
N PRO A 202 -5.10 -7.51 -10.24
CA PRO A 202 -5.69 -7.96 -11.50
C PRO A 202 -5.80 -6.81 -12.52
N ASN A 203 -5.51 -7.08 -13.80
CA ASN A 203 -5.54 -6.07 -14.86
C ASN A 203 -6.89 -5.36 -15.01
N TRP A 204 -8.00 -6.05 -14.72
CA TRP A 204 -9.33 -5.46 -14.80
C TRP A 204 -9.60 -4.42 -13.70
N LEU A 205 -8.80 -4.41 -12.64
CA LEU A 205 -8.95 -3.52 -11.50
C LEU A 205 -8.07 -2.24 -11.61
N VAL A 206 -7.19 -2.18 -12.62
CA VAL A 206 -6.21 -1.08 -12.79
C VAL A 206 -6.88 0.28 -12.87
N GLU A 207 -7.92 0.43 -13.69
CA GLU A 207 -8.62 1.72 -13.85
C GLU A 207 -9.30 2.14 -12.55
N GLU A 208 -9.98 1.20 -11.88
CA GLU A 208 -10.67 1.46 -10.62
C GLU A 208 -9.71 1.88 -9.52
N ILE A 209 -8.57 1.17 -9.38
CA ILE A 209 -7.52 1.50 -8.40
C ILE A 209 -6.85 2.82 -8.74
N THR A 210 -6.60 3.11 -10.02
CA THR A 210 -6.04 4.39 -10.46
C THR A 210 -6.96 5.55 -10.08
N ASN A 211 -8.25 5.42 -10.36
CA ASN A 211 -9.26 6.40 -9.98
C ASN A 211 -9.35 6.55 -8.45
N TYR A 212 -9.26 5.44 -7.72
CA TYR A 212 -9.25 5.44 -6.26
C TYR A 212 -8.03 6.21 -5.71
N VAL A 213 -6.83 5.89 -6.19
CA VAL A 213 -5.58 6.53 -5.75
C VAL A 213 -5.61 8.03 -6.03
N ASN A 214 -6.08 8.46 -7.20
CA ASN A 214 -6.21 9.88 -7.53
C ASN A 214 -7.15 10.62 -6.58
N LYS A 215 -8.31 10.03 -6.27
CA LYS A 215 -9.30 10.62 -5.35
C LYS A 215 -8.82 10.69 -3.90
N ASN A 216 -7.95 9.78 -3.49
CA ASN A 216 -7.51 9.63 -2.10
C ASN A 216 -6.02 9.99 -1.91
N LYS A 217 -5.44 10.74 -2.84
CA LYS A 217 -4.00 11.08 -2.86
C LYS A 217 -3.54 11.68 -1.53
N ASP A 218 -4.24 12.67 -1.00
CA ASP A 218 -3.85 13.34 0.25
C ASP A 218 -3.89 12.41 1.46
N TYR A 219 -4.90 11.54 1.50
CA TYR A 219 -4.98 10.52 2.54
C TYR A 219 -3.80 9.54 2.46
N LEU A 220 -3.48 9.04 1.26
CA LEU A 220 -2.35 8.12 1.07
C LEU A 220 -1.01 8.75 1.44
N ILE A 221 -0.80 10.03 1.11
CA ILE A 221 0.41 10.75 1.51
C ILE A 221 0.42 10.98 3.03
N SER A 222 -0.73 11.26 3.65
CA SER A 222 -0.83 11.37 5.11
C SER A 222 -0.57 10.05 5.86
N GLU A 223 -0.73 8.90 5.20
CA GLU A 223 -0.32 7.58 5.71
C GLU A 223 1.17 7.29 5.44
N GLY A 224 1.93 8.24 4.90
CA GLY A 224 3.36 8.12 4.64
C GLY A 224 3.73 7.54 3.27
N VAL A 225 2.81 7.45 2.32
CA VAL A 225 3.10 7.03 0.95
C VAL A 225 3.65 8.22 0.15
N VAL A 226 4.89 8.13 -0.33
CA VAL A 226 5.54 9.20 -1.10
C VAL A 226 5.39 9.04 -2.61
N SER A 227 5.17 7.81 -3.08
CA SER A 227 4.88 7.56 -4.49
C SER A 227 4.06 6.30 -4.70
N ILE A 228 3.16 6.37 -5.68
CA ILE A 228 2.47 5.20 -6.22
C ILE A 228 2.67 5.15 -7.73
N THR A 229 3.04 3.97 -8.22
CA THR A 229 3.20 3.68 -9.66
C THR A 229 2.38 2.45 -10.02
N ILE A 230 1.63 2.51 -11.12
CA ILE A 230 0.85 1.38 -11.66
C ILE A 230 1.33 1.11 -13.09
N ASP A 231 1.81 -0.10 -13.39
CA ASP A 231 2.37 -0.49 -14.70
C ASP A 231 3.36 0.52 -15.29
N SER A 232 4.27 1.03 -14.47
CA SER A 232 5.25 2.07 -14.80
C SER A 232 4.69 3.49 -14.99
N VAL A 233 3.37 3.68 -14.87
CA VAL A 233 2.74 5.00 -14.84
C VAL A 233 2.77 5.52 -13.41
N VAL A 234 3.52 6.61 -13.19
CA VAL A 234 3.55 7.30 -11.89
C VAL A 234 2.22 8.01 -11.68
N ILE A 235 1.41 7.55 -10.72
CA ILE A 235 0.13 8.17 -10.38
C ILE A 235 0.39 9.45 -9.58
N PHE A 236 1.29 9.38 -8.60
CA PHE A 236 1.90 10.55 -7.99
C PHE A 236 3.29 10.25 -7.44
N ASN A 237 4.09 11.29 -7.32
CA ASN A 237 5.37 11.27 -6.64
C ASN A 237 5.61 12.62 -5.94
N VAL A 238 5.78 12.57 -4.62
CA VAL A 238 6.08 13.72 -3.76
C VAL A 238 7.42 13.54 -3.03
N GLU A 239 8.21 12.54 -3.43
CA GLU A 239 9.52 12.28 -2.87
C GLU A 239 10.47 13.46 -3.08
N GLY A 240 11.18 13.84 -2.01
CA GLY A 240 12.08 14.99 -2.02
C GLY A 240 11.37 16.34 -2.18
N GLY A 241 10.04 16.34 -2.15
CA GLY A 241 9.21 17.52 -2.26
C GLY A 241 8.77 18.09 -0.93
N TYR A 242 7.98 19.15 -1.02
CA TYR A 242 7.35 19.83 0.10
C TYR A 242 5.84 19.73 -0.03
N ALA A 243 5.18 19.56 1.12
CA ALA A 243 3.75 19.73 1.27
C ALA A 243 3.51 21.06 1.98
N ALA A 244 2.86 21.99 1.29
CA ALA A 244 2.33 23.20 1.90
C ALA A 244 0.85 23.01 2.21
N LEU A 245 0.43 23.52 3.36
CA LEU A 245 -0.96 23.45 3.79
C LEU A 245 -1.41 24.77 4.38
N MET A 246 -2.69 25.05 4.15
CA MET A 246 -3.41 26.14 4.78
C MET A 246 -4.46 25.59 5.73
N PHE A 247 -4.58 26.21 6.90
CA PHE A 247 -5.60 25.86 7.87
C PHE A 247 -6.20 27.10 8.53
N TYR A 248 -7.47 26.99 8.88
CA TYR A 248 -8.24 28.05 9.53
C TYR A 248 -8.26 27.84 11.04
N GLU A 249 -8.07 28.90 11.82
CA GLU A 249 -8.33 28.91 13.26
C GLU A 249 -9.67 29.58 13.56
N PRO A 250 -10.29 29.34 14.75
CA PRO A 250 -11.61 29.87 15.11
C PRO A 250 -11.74 31.41 15.05
N ASP A 251 -10.61 32.12 15.11
CA ASP A 251 -10.55 33.59 15.08
C ASP A 251 -10.42 34.16 13.64
N ASP A 252 -10.86 33.41 12.62
CA ASP A 252 -10.73 33.72 11.19
C ASP A 252 -9.28 33.94 10.70
N MET A 253 -8.30 33.50 11.47
CA MET A 253 -6.88 33.55 11.11
C MET A 253 -6.51 32.39 10.19
N VAL A 254 -6.03 32.73 9.00
CA VAL A 254 -5.47 31.78 8.03
C VAL A 254 -3.99 31.57 8.33
N LYS A 255 -3.59 30.33 8.63
CA LYS A 255 -2.19 29.96 8.80
C LYS A 255 -1.68 29.14 7.63
N PHE A 256 -0.43 29.42 7.25
CA PHE A 256 0.30 28.72 6.21
C PHE A 256 1.54 28.06 6.80
N THR A 257 1.81 26.83 6.40
CA THR A 257 3.07 26.15 6.71
C THR A 257 3.46 25.20 5.58
N ALA A 258 4.75 24.95 5.44
CA ALA A 258 5.30 23.99 4.49
C ALA A 258 6.33 23.10 5.19
N VAL A 259 6.27 21.80 4.91
CA VAL A 259 7.21 20.80 5.43
C VAL A 259 7.64 19.89 4.29
N PRO A 260 8.78 19.19 4.40
CA PRO A 260 9.08 18.07 3.51
C PRO A 260 7.87 17.13 3.44
N SER A 261 7.51 16.63 2.26
CA SER A 261 6.30 15.80 2.10
C SER A 261 6.30 14.54 2.97
N SER A 262 7.48 14.01 3.29
CA SER A 262 7.65 12.90 4.25
C SER A 262 7.26 13.26 5.70
N GLN A 263 7.28 14.54 6.07
CA GLN A 263 6.90 15.04 7.39
C GLN A 263 5.43 15.48 7.48
N LEU A 264 4.69 15.46 6.37
CA LEU A 264 3.27 15.82 6.36
C LEU A 264 2.44 15.01 7.37
N PRO A 265 2.61 13.67 7.53
CA PRO A 265 1.88 12.91 8.55
C PRO A 265 2.08 13.44 9.98
N ALA A 266 3.33 13.78 10.33
CA ALA A 266 3.68 14.32 11.64
C ALA A 266 3.03 15.68 11.88
N LEU A 267 3.06 16.55 10.86
CA LEU A 267 2.42 17.86 10.90
C LEU A 267 0.89 17.75 11.05
N LEU A 268 0.23 16.90 10.27
CA LEU A 268 -1.23 16.69 10.37
C LEU A 268 -1.63 16.17 11.75
N LYS A 269 -0.83 15.26 12.33
CA LYS A 269 -1.04 14.77 13.70
C LYS A 269 -0.85 15.87 14.74
N PHE A 270 0.17 16.72 14.58
CA PHE A 270 0.41 17.87 15.44
C PHE A 270 -0.75 18.87 15.39
N LEU A 271 -1.25 19.20 14.20
CA LEU A 271 -2.37 20.12 14.03
C LEU A 271 -3.65 19.58 14.66
N LYS A 272 -4.00 18.31 14.42
CA LYS A 272 -5.17 17.68 15.06
C LYS A 272 -5.10 17.69 16.59
N LYS A 273 -3.90 17.55 17.17
CA LYS A 273 -3.70 17.53 18.62
C LYS A 273 -3.76 18.92 19.25
N ASN A 274 -3.13 19.91 18.62
CA ASN A 274 -2.95 21.24 19.22
C ASN A 274 -4.00 22.25 18.75
N ASN A 275 -4.60 22.04 17.59
CA ASN A 275 -5.62 22.90 16.98
C ASN A 275 -6.81 22.05 16.51
N PRO A 276 -7.56 21.42 17.44
CA PRO A 276 -8.59 20.44 17.08
C PRO A 276 -9.77 21.03 16.31
N TYR A 277 -9.97 22.35 16.38
CA TYR A 277 -11.00 23.08 15.63
C TYR A 277 -10.53 23.59 14.28
N SER A 278 -9.26 23.37 13.93
CA SER A 278 -8.74 23.84 12.66
C SER A 278 -9.16 22.96 11.50
N GLU A 279 -9.70 23.60 10.47
CA GLU A 279 -10.02 22.95 9.20
C GLU A 279 -8.84 23.11 8.24
N VAL A 280 -8.30 21.98 7.78
CA VAL A 280 -7.26 21.96 6.74
C VAL A 280 -7.95 22.11 5.39
N ALA A 281 -7.65 23.20 4.68
CA ALA A 281 -8.34 23.57 3.46
C ALA A 281 -7.89 22.71 2.27
N LEU A 282 -6.62 22.89 1.87
CA LEU A 282 -6.02 22.23 0.72
C LEU A 282 -4.53 22.05 0.96
N ILE A 283 -3.98 20.95 0.46
CA ILE A 283 -2.55 20.64 0.52
C ILE A 283 -1.98 20.75 -0.90
N HIS A 284 -0.97 21.60 -1.09
CA HIS A 284 -0.21 21.64 -2.33
C HIS A 284 1.14 21.00 -2.16
N TYR A 285 1.43 20.08 -3.07
CA TYR A 285 2.73 19.45 -3.20
C TYR A 285 3.53 20.14 -4.29
N PHE A 286 4.78 20.47 -4.00
CA PHE A 286 5.68 21.07 -4.95
C PHE A 286 7.10 20.56 -4.71
N ASN A 287 7.92 20.59 -5.75
CA ASN A 287 9.34 20.27 -5.67
C ASN A 287 10.15 21.55 -5.85
N PHE A 288 11.19 21.72 -5.05
CA PHE A 288 12.01 22.90 -5.06
C PHE A 288 13.49 22.51 -5.04
N LYS A 289 14.25 22.92 -6.06
CA LYS A 289 15.66 22.51 -6.27
C LYS A 289 16.68 23.65 -6.19
N SER A 290 16.26 24.91 -6.00
CA SER A 290 17.16 26.07 -6.15
C SER A 290 17.51 26.73 -4.83
N LEU A 291 18.70 27.32 -4.73
CA LEU A 291 19.11 28.23 -3.66
C LEU A 291 18.58 29.67 -3.85
N HIS A 292 18.03 30.00 -5.02
CA HIS A 292 17.69 31.37 -5.47
C HIS A 292 16.29 31.45 -6.10
N LYS A 293 15.29 30.84 -5.47
CA LYS A 293 13.91 30.92 -5.96
C LYS A 293 12.98 31.21 -4.80
N PHE A 294 11.94 31.98 -5.03
CA PHE A 294 10.92 32.26 -4.02
C PHE A 294 9.68 31.40 -4.27
N ILE A 295 8.99 31.06 -3.18
CA ILE A 295 7.67 30.43 -3.22
C ILE A 295 6.67 31.57 -3.10
N THR A 296 5.96 31.88 -4.18
CA THR A 296 4.87 32.85 -4.14
C THR A 296 3.55 32.13 -3.95
N LEU A 297 2.78 32.57 -2.95
CA LEU A 297 1.43 32.10 -2.70
C LEU A 297 0.45 33.05 -3.39
N ASN A 298 -0.21 32.57 -4.44
CA ASN A 298 -1.25 33.35 -5.12
C ASN A 298 -2.62 32.91 -4.61
N PHE A 299 -3.34 33.80 -3.94
CA PHE A 299 -4.75 33.62 -3.60
C PHE A 299 -5.58 34.05 -4.80
N CYS A 300 -5.93 33.10 -5.67
CA CYS A 300 -6.63 33.41 -6.91
C CYS A 300 -8.13 33.59 -6.66
N ASN A 301 -8.58 34.84 -6.83
CA ASN A 301 -9.97 35.34 -6.93
C ASN A 301 -10.65 35.84 -5.64
N GLU A 302 -11.58 36.78 -5.81
CA GLU A 302 -12.58 37.17 -4.82
C GLU A 302 -13.93 36.52 -5.18
N PRO A 303 -14.52 35.69 -4.31
CA PRO A 303 -13.96 35.19 -3.05
C PRO A 303 -12.83 34.18 -3.29
N PRO A 304 -11.86 34.06 -2.34
CA PRO A 304 -10.73 33.14 -2.49
C PRO A 304 -11.23 31.70 -2.49
N THR A 305 -11.32 31.10 -3.67
CA THR A 305 -11.72 29.70 -3.86
C THR A 305 -10.54 28.74 -3.82
N GLY A 306 -9.31 29.27 -3.67
CA GLY A 306 -8.10 28.47 -3.55
C GLY A 306 -6.83 29.32 -3.51
N TRP A 307 -5.70 28.63 -3.44
CA TRP A 307 -4.37 29.22 -3.52
C TRP A 307 -3.54 28.43 -4.54
N THR A 308 -2.42 28.98 -5.00
CA THR A 308 -1.44 28.24 -5.82
C THR A 308 -0.03 28.61 -5.38
N VAL A 309 0.91 27.68 -5.58
CA VAL A 309 2.35 27.92 -5.40
C VAL A 309 2.98 28.15 -6.76
N THR A 310 3.58 29.32 -6.97
CA THR A 310 4.44 29.59 -8.13
C THR A 310 5.88 29.77 -7.70
N LEU A 311 6.80 29.22 -8.49
CA LEU A 311 8.23 29.43 -8.33
C LEU A 311 8.65 30.60 -9.23
N SER A 312 9.18 31.67 -8.64
CA SER A 312 9.76 32.79 -9.39
C SER A 312 11.28 32.76 -9.31
N ASP A 313 11.91 33.15 -10.42
CA ASP A 313 13.34 33.39 -10.54
C ASP A 313 13.56 34.91 -10.34
N ASP A 314 13.50 35.35 -9.08
CA ASP A 314 13.83 36.68 -8.56
C ASP A 314 13.06 37.93 -9.07
N HIS A 315 13.06 38.92 -8.17
CA HIS A 315 12.86 40.36 -8.43
C HIS A 315 14.20 41.03 -8.70
#